data_AF-A0A1D2U0Y1-F1
#
_entry.id   AF-A0A1D2U0Y1-F1
#
_cell.length_a   1.000
_cell.length_b   1.000
_cell.length_c   1.000
_cell.angle_alpha   90.00
_cell.angle_beta   90.00
_cell.angle_gamma   90.00
#
_symmetry.space_group_name_H-M   'P 1'
#
loop_
_entity.id
_entity.type
_entity.pdbx_description
1 polymer ?
#
loop_
_entity_poly.entity_id
_entity_poly.type
_entity_poly.pdbx_seq_one_letter_code
_entity_poly.pdbx_strand_id
1 'polypeptide(L)'
;MKSNGRDVYLVASGDLRESANQMCWPEQARMEKALVQMLESLGARVIRAHPYDRVKQHGFIDSQKMGLEVFRGIPSDAAVVVAEAVWQYSHHLLGGLWTHQGPILTVANWSGRWPGLVGMLNLNGSLTKAGVAYSSLWSETFKDTFFREGLKQWLETGQVSHDQSHVRDFDLVKIAAGDERQGREFGRKFKARKWIMGVFDEGCMGMFNAIIPDHLLYGTGVFKERLSQSTLYAEMLKISDDEATDVYRWLQKKGLKFKLRSRNPIS
;
A
#
# COMPACT_ATOMS: atom_id res chain seq x y z
N MET A 1 -22.27 19.26 -9.16
CA MET A 1 -22.71 18.16 -8.27
C MET A 1 -24.11 18.47 -7.77
N LYS A 2 -25.09 17.62 -8.11
CA LYS A 2 -26.41 17.57 -7.47
C LYS A 2 -26.53 16.23 -6.77
N SER A 3 -25.84 16.04 -5.65
CA SER A 3 -26.26 15.08 -4.63
C SER A 3 -26.78 15.89 -3.45
N ASN A 4 -28.04 15.66 -3.11
CA ASN A 4 -28.81 16.43 -2.14
C ASN A 4 -28.50 15.99 -0.70
N GLY A 5 -27.24 15.69 -0.39
CA GLY A 5 -26.74 15.23 0.91
C GLY A 5 -25.26 14.93 0.85
N ARG A 6 -24.47 15.46 1.80
CA ARG A 6 -23.02 15.22 1.94
C ARG A 6 -22.74 13.81 2.47
N ASP A 7 -23.27 12.80 1.80
CA ASP A 7 -23.03 11.41 2.16
C ASP A 7 -21.60 11.02 1.80
N VAL A 8 -20.89 10.48 2.78
CA VAL A 8 -19.53 9.98 2.63
C VAL A 8 -19.52 8.51 3.01
N TYR A 9 -19.13 7.65 2.08
CA TYR A 9 -19.02 6.21 2.30
C TYR A 9 -17.64 5.88 2.85
N LEU A 10 -17.61 5.34 4.07
CA LEU A 10 -16.40 4.94 4.76
C LEU A 10 -16.13 3.45 4.53
N VAL A 11 -14.94 3.14 4.01
CA VAL A 11 -14.43 1.77 3.85
C VAL A 11 -13.07 1.61 4.54
N ALA A 12 -12.69 0.37 4.86
CA ALA A 12 -11.44 0.04 5.54
C ALA A 12 -11.00 -1.36 5.09
N SER A 13 -9.78 -1.47 4.56
CA SER A 13 -9.19 -2.73 4.12
C SER A 13 -8.35 -3.37 5.23
N GLY A 14 -8.29 -4.69 5.25
CA GLY A 14 -7.52 -5.46 6.23
C GLY A 14 -6.33 -6.21 5.66
N ASP A 15 -5.62 -6.87 6.56
CA ASP A 15 -4.60 -7.89 6.29
C ASP A 15 -5.27 -9.21 5.84
N LEU A 16 -4.54 -10.08 5.12
CA LEU A 16 -4.99 -11.45 4.88
C LEU A 16 -4.92 -12.32 6.14
N ARG A 17 -4.13 -11.92 7.13
CA ARG A 17 -3.99 -12.63 8.40
C ARG A 17 -5.05 -12.15 9.37
N GLU A 18 -6.02 -13.02 9.63
CA GLU A 18 -7.09 -12.82 10.61
C GLU A 18 -6.58 -12.29 11.97
N SER A 19 -5.50 -12.90 12.49
CA SER A 19 -4.92 -12.50 13.77
C SER A 19 -4.36 -11.07 13.78
N ALA A 20 -3.85 -10.60 12.65
CA ALA A 20 -3.40 -9.21 12.51
C ALA A 20 -4.61 -8.26 12.51
N ASN A 21 -5.68 -8.61 11.80
CA ASN A 21 -6.92 -7.83 11.78
C ASN A 21 -7.54 -7.70 13.18
N GLN A 22 -7.66 -8.81 13.91
CA GLN A 22 -8.19 -8.83 15.27
C GLN A 22 -7.36 -7.95 16.21
N MET A 23 -6.03 -8.05 16.12
CA MET A 23 -5.11 -7.29 16.96
C MET A 23 -5.15 -5.78 16.67
N CYS A 24 -5.35 -5.39 15.40
CA CYS A 24 -5.35 -3.98 14.98
C CYS A 24 -6.73 -3.33 15.04
N TRP A 25 -7.82 -4.10 15.08
CA TRP A 25 -9.18 -3.59 15.03
C TRP A 25 -9.48 -2.49 16.08
N PRO A 26 -9.06 -2.60 17.36
CA PRO A 26 -9.33 -1.54 18.33
C PRO A 26 -8.77 -0.18 17.91
N GLU A 27 -7.60 -0.16 17.26
CA GLU A 27 -6.99 1.06 16.75
C GLU A 27 -7.74 1.61 15.53
N GLN A 28 -8.12 0.73 14.60
CA GLN A 28 -8.95 1.12 13.45
C GLN A 28 -10.27 1.73 13.91
N ALA A 29 -10.99 1.10 14.83
CA ALA A 29 -12.25 1.61 15.35
C ALA A 29 -12.09 2.98 16.06
N ARG A 30 -10.97 3.17 16.79
CA ARG A 30 -10.63 4.46 17.40
C ARG A 30 -10.39 5.55 16.36
N MET A 31 -9.66 5.23 15.30
CA MET A 31 -9.38 6.12 14.18
C MET A 31 -10.66 6.47 13.41
N GLU A 32 -11.47 5.48 13.05
CA GLU A 32 -12.76 5.67 12.37
C GLU A 32 -13.68 6.57 13.19
N LYS A 33 -13.74 6.39 14.51
CA LYS A 33 -14.54 7.24 15.39
C LYS A 33 -14.08 8.70 15.35
N ALA A 34 -12.77 8.97 15.41
CA ALA A 34 -12.25 10.33 15.35
C ALA A 34 -12.49 10.98 13.97
N LEU A 35 -12.31 10.21 12.91
CA LEU A 35 -12.56 10.62 11.53
C LEU A 35 -14.04 10.96 11.29
N VAL A 36 -14.95 10.09 11.73
CA VAL A 36 -16.41 10.28 11.62
C VAL A 36 -16.82 11.55 12.37
N GLN A 37 -16.35 11.74 13.61
CA GLN A 37 -16.63 12.95 14.39
C GLN A 37 -16.20 14.22 13.65
N MET A 38 -15.04 14.20 13.00
CA MET A 38 -14.55 15.35 12.24
C MET A 38 -15.40 15.60 10.98
N LEU A 39 -15.69 14.56 10.20
CA LEU A 39 -16.56 14.64 9.02
C LEU A 39 -17.95 15.20 9.36
N GLU A 40 -18.56 14.70 10.43
CA GLU A 40 -19.87 15.15 10.93
C GLU A 40 -19.82 16.60 11.43
N SER A 41 -18.74 17.00 12.09
CA SER A 41 -18.55 18.41 12.51
C SER A 41 -18.45 19.39 11.33
N LEU A 42 -18.07 18.88 10.15
CA LEU A 42 -18.03 19.61 8.88
C LEU A 42 -19.34 19.44 8.07
N GLY A 43 -20.37 18.83 8.65
CA GLY A 43 -21.71 18.67 8.07
C GLY A 43 -21.87 17.52 7.08
N ALA A 44 -20.93 16.57 7.03
CA ALA A 44 -21.08 15.35 6.26
C ALA A 44 -21.87 14.29 7.03
N ARG A 45 -22.61 13.44 6.32
CA ARG A 45 -23.23 12.23 6.89
C ARG A 45 -22.37 11.03 6.50
N VAL A 46 -21.81 10.32 7.48
CA VAL A 46 -20.92 9.19 7.20
C VAL A 46 -21.72 7.87 7.20
N ILE A 47 -21.55 7.08 6.14
CA ILE A 47 -22.12 5.75 5.99
C ILE A 47 -20.97 4.76 5.96
N ARG A 48 -20.83 3.95 7.02
CA ARG A 48 -19.86 2.84 7.01
C ARG A 48 -20.39 1.74 6.08
N ALA A 49 -19.70 1.51 4.96
CA ALA A 49 -20.23 0.70 3.85
C ALA A 49 -20.21 -0.82 4.10
N HIS A 50 -19.62 -1.26 5.21
CA HIS A 50 -19.60 -2.65 5.65
C HIS A 50 -19.72 -2.70 7.18
N PRO A 51 -20.31 -3.76 7.76
CA PRO A 51 -20.47 -3.89 9.20
C PRO A 51 -19.24 -4.49 9.88
N TYR A 52 -19.20 -4.41 11.22
CA TYR A 52 -18.33 -5.24 12.04
C TYR A 52 -18.82 -6.70 12.02
N ASP A 53 -17.90 -7.65 11.84
CA ASP A 53 -18.18 -9.08 11.93
C ASP A 53 -17.84 -9.60 13.33
N ARG A 54 -18.86 -10.10 14.05
CA ARG A 54 -18.70 -10.61 15.42
C ARG A 54 -17.95 -11.93 15.49
N VAL A 55 -17.97 -12.73 14.42
CA VAL A 55 -17.28 -14.02 14.33
C VAL A 55 -15.79 -13.79 14.07
N LYS A 56 -15.47 -12.92 13.11
CA LYS A 56 -14.08 -12.51 12.81
C LYS A 56 -13.48 -11.56 13.85
N GLN A 57 -14.34 -10.90 14.61
CA GLN A 57 -13.98 -9.91 15.63
C GLN A 57 -13.31 -8.65 15.08
N HIS A 58 -13.54 -8.32 13.81
CA HIS A 58 -13.10 -7.09 13.17
C HIS A 58 -14.09 -6.59 12.12
N GLY A 59 -13.96 -5.34 11.70
CA GLY A 59 -14.79 -4.74 10.65
C GLY A 59 -14.00 -4.38 9.40
N PHE A 60 -12.90 -5.06 9.08
CA PHE A 60 -12.17 -4.86 7.82
C PHE A 60 -12.78 -5.62 6.64
N ILE A 61 -12.57 -5.10 5.44
CA ILE A 61 -12.69 -5.86 4.19
C ILE A 61 -11.43 -6.71 4.04
N ASP A 62 -11.59 -8.03 4.04
CA ASP A 62 -10.49 -9.01 4.09
C ASP A 62 -10.40 -9.92 2.85
N SER A 63 -11.17 -9.59 1.80
CA SER A 63 -11.09 -10.30 0.52
C SER A 63 -11.55 -9.41 -0.63
N GLN A 64 -11.04 -9.71 -1.82
CA GLN A 64 -11.49 -9.06 -3.06
C GLN A 64 -12.98 -9.29 -3.32
N LYS A 65 -13.51 -10.48 -3.03
CA LYS A 65 -14.95 -10.75 -3.17
C LYS A 65 -15.76 -9.81 -2.30
N MET A 66 -15.43 -9.72 -1.01
CA MET A 66 -16.13 -8.84 -0.07
C MET A 66 -16.04 -7.38 -0.52
N GLY A 67 -14.87 -6.91 -0.93
CA GLY A 67 -14.71 -5.53 -1.41
C GLY A 67 -15.57 -5.23 -2.64
N LEU A 68 -15.64 -6.14 -3.62
CA LEU A 68 -16.53 -5.97 -4.77
C LEU A 68 -18.02 -5.93 -4.37
N GLU A 69 -18.46 -6.77 -3.42
CA GLU A 69 -19.84 -6.70 -2.91
C GLU A 69 -20.13 -5.37 -2.21
N VAL A 70 -19.18 -4.85 -1.42
CA VAL A 70 -19.31 -3.53 -0.78
C VAL A 70 -19.49 -2.44 -1.83
N PHE A 71 -18.64 -2.39 -2.86
CA PHE A 71 -18.71 -1.34 -3.89
C PHE A 71 -19.96 -1.46 -4.79
N ARG A 72 -20.57 -2.64 -4.94
CA ARG A 72 -21.89 -2.76 -5.60
C ARG A 72 -23.00 -2.04 -4.85
N GLY A 73 -22.85 -1.88 -3.53
CA GLY A 73 -23.80 -1.16 -2.67
C GLY A 73 -23.54 0.35 -2.55
N ILE A 74 -22.39 0.83 -3.04
CA ILE A 74 -22.03 2.25 -2.99
C ILE A 74 -22.44 2.91 -4.32
N PRO A 75 -23.17 4.04 -4.33
CA PRO A 75 -23.44 4.78 -5.56
C PRO A 75 -22.12 5.18 -6.24
N SER A 76 -21.98 4.93 -7.54
CA SER A 76 -20.70 5.07 -8.26
C SER A 76 -20.13 6.49 -8.24
N ASP A 77 -20.96 7.50 -8.03
CA ASP A 77 -20.58 8.92 -7.97
C ASP A 77 -20.45 9.46 -6.53
N ALA A 78 -20.69 8.63 -5.51
CA ALA A 78 -20.63 9.04 -4.12
C ALA A 78 -19.20 9.33 -3.65
N ALA A 79 -19.04 10.18 -2.65
CA ALA A 79 -17.75 10.41 -2.01
C ALA A 79 -17.34 9.17 -1.19
N VAL A 80 -16.11 8.69 -1.39
CA VAL A 80 -15.57 7.51 -0.68
C VAL A 80 -14.33 7.91 0.12
N VAL A 81 -14.32 7.52 1.40
CA VAL A 81 -13.16 7.61 2.28
C VAL A 81 -12.65 6.21 2.59
N VAL A 82 -11.40 5.93 2.23
CA VAL A 82 -10.69 4.71 2.62
C VAL A 82 -9.85 5.01 3.85
N ALA A 83 -10.19 4.42 5.00
CA ALA A 83 -9.57 4.70 6.29
C ALA A 83 -8.69 3.52 6.73
N GLU A 84 -7.39 3.77 6.92
CA GLU A 84 -6.38 2.73 7.16
C GLU A 84 -5.56 2.98 8.44
N ALA A 85 -5.73 2.12 9.44
CA ALA A 85 -4.91 2.06 10.65
C ALA A 85 -4.01 0.82 10.73
N VAL A 86 -4.06 -0.05 9.72
CA VAL A 86 -3.38 -1.33 9.65
C VAL A 86 -2.69 -1.53 8.29
N TRP A 87 -1.85 -2.56 8.17
CA TRP A 87 -1.41 -3.03 6.86
C TRP A 87 -2.61 -3.62 6.12
N GLN A 88 -2.70 -3.31 4.83
CA GLN A 88 -3.82 -3.75 4.01
C GLN A 88 -3.36 -4.25 2.65
N TYR A 89 -4.19 -5.09 2.04
CA TYR A 89 -3.92 -5.67 0.74
C TYR A 89 -4.79 -4.98 -0.32
N SER A 90 -4.16 -4.17 -1.18
CA SER A 90 -4.86 -3.26 -2.10
C SER A 90 -5.87 -3.97 -3.01
N HIS A 91 -5.63 -5.24 -3.39
CA HIS A 91 -6.57 -6.03 -4.19
C HIS A 91 -7.96 -6.21 -3.55
N HIS A 92 -8.12 -6.02 -2.24
CA HIS A 92 -9.42 -6.01 -1.58
C HIS A 92 -10.32 -4.89 -2.12
N LEU A 93 -9.77 -3.68 -2.30
CA LEU A 93 -10.55 -2.50 -2.66
C LEU A 93 -10.35 -2.04 -4.10
N LEU A 94 -9.18 -2.32 -4.69
CA LEU A 94 -8.77 -1.73 -5.96
C LEU A 94 -9.79 -1.96 -7.06
N GLY A 95 -10.37 -3.15 -7.18
CA GLY A 95 -11.37 -3.43 -8.21
C GLY A 95 -12.62 -2.53 -8.12
N GLY A 96 -13.10 -2.26 -6.91
CA GLY A 96 -14.23 -1.35 -6.68
C GLY A 96 -13.87 0.11 -6.92
N LEU A 97 -12.72 0.53 -6.38
CA LEU A 97 -12.19 1.89 -6.57
C LEU A 97 -11.85 2.20 -8.04
N TRP A 98 -11.44 1.21 -8.83
CA TRP A 98 -11.10 1.36 -10.24
C TRP A 98 -12.28 1.86 -11.08
N THR A 99 -13.47 1.35 -10.79
CA THR A 99 -14.70 1.69 -11.52
C THR A 99 -15.47 2.85 -10.89
N HIS A 100 -15.00 3.36 -9.75
CA HIS A 100 -15.66 4.42 -9.00
C HIS A 100 -15.45 5.77 -9.69
N GLN A 101 -16.51 6.58 -9.77
CA GLN A 101 -16.51 7.88 -10.46
C GLN A 101 -16.50 9.06 -9.48
N GLY A 102 -16.96 8.85 -8.24
CA GLY A 102 -16.95 9.85 -7.19
C GLY A 102 -15.55 10.14 -6.64
N PRO A 103 -15.40 11.22 -5.85
CA PRO A 103 -14.11 11.56 -5.25
C PRO A 103 -13.68 10.51 -4.24
N ILE A 104 -12.39 10.15 -4.26
CA ILE A 104 -11.76 9.20 -3.35
C ILE A 104 -10.78 9.95 -2.44
N LEU A 105 -10.91 9.77 -1.13
CA LEU A 105 -9.94 10.21 -0.13
C LEU A 105 -9.39 9.01 0.62
N THR A 106 -8.08 8.86 0.66
CA THR A 106 -7.41 7.89 1.51
C THR A 106 -6.94 8.57 2.79
N VAL A 107 -7.22 7.98 3.95
CA VAL A 107 -6.89 8.53 5.27
C VAL A 107 -6.14 7.50 6.09
N ALA A 108 -5.04 7.89 6.74
CA ALA A 108 -4.30 7.02 7.64
C ALA A 108 -4.01 7.63 9.01
N ASN A 109 -3.83 6.76 10.02
CA ASN A 109 -3.21 7.16 11.28
C ASN A 109 -1.69 7.30 11.13
N TRP A 110 -1.11 8.29 11.83
CA TRP A 110 0.33 8.45 12.02
C TRP A 110 0.71 8.06 13.46
N SER A 111 0.62 6.77 13.81
CA SER A 111 0.77 6.32 15.22
C SER A 111 2.12 5.67 15.54
N GLY A 112 2.92 5.30 14.55
CA GLY A 112 4.18 4.57 14.71
C GLY A 112 4.06 3.13 15.24
N ARG A 113 2.89 2.73 15.76
CA ARG A 113 2.63 1.39 16.31
C ARG A 113 2.14 0.40 15.27
N TRP A 114 1.22 0.85 14.41
CA TRP A 114 0.63 0.02 13.37
C TRP A 114 0.87 0.62 12.00
N PRO A 115 1.03 -0.21 10.95
CA PRO A 115 1.46 0.24 9.63
C PRO A 115 0.31 0.84 8.78
N GLY A 116 -0.60 1.61 9.38
CA GLY A 116 -1.74 2.23 8.66
C GLY A 116 -1.31 3.14 7.52
N LEU A 117 -0.34 4.04 7.77
CA LEU A 117 0.25 4.86 6.73
C LEU A 117 0.88 4.03 5.61
N VAL A 118 1.58 2.95 5.95
CA VAL A 118 2.22 2.07 4.96
C VAL A 118 1.16 1.36 4.12
N GLY A 119 0.08 0.89 4.75
CA GLY A 119 -1.09 0.33 4.09
C GLY A 119 -1.76 1.32 3.13
N MET A 120 -1.97 2.56 3.57
CA MET A 120 -2.51 3.63 2.72
C MET A 120 -1.59 3.93 1.53
N LEU A 121 -0.27 4.07 1.75
CA LEU A 121 0.69 4.35 0.66
C LEU A 121 0.76 3.20 -0.35
N ASN A 122 0.58 1.95 0.08
CA ASN A 122 0.45 0.80 -0.80
C ASN A 122 -0.81 0.90 -1.71
N LEU A 123 -1.94 1.32 -1.14
CA LEU A 123 -3.15 1.58 -1.92
C LEU A 123 -2.94 2.74 -2.89
N ASN A 124 -2.37 3.85 -2.43
CA ASN A 124 -2.08 5.04 -3.22
C ASN A 124 -1.19 4.74 -4.44
N GLY A 125 -0.13 3.95 -4.24
CA GLY A 125 0.69 3.48 -5.35
C GLY A 125 -0.10 2.65 -6.35
N SER A 126 -1.06 1.85 -5.87
CA SER A 126 -1.93 1.03 -6.72
C SER A 126 -2.94 1.88 -7.50
N LEU A 127 -3.55 2.89 -6.87
CA LEU A 127 -4.46 3.84 -7.51
C LEU A 127 -3.73 4.71 -8.54
N THR A 128 -2.53 5.21 -8.20
CA THR A 128 -1.66 5.95 -9.12
C THR A 128 -1.33 5.12 -10.35
N LYS A 129 -0.89 3.87 -10.15
CA LYS A 129 -0.58 2.96 -11.26
C LYS A 129 -1.82 2.67 -12.11
N ALA A 130 -3.00 2.60 -11.50
CA ALA A 130 -4.28 2.39 -12.17
C ALA A 130 -4.80 3.64 -12.91
N GLY A 131 -4.19 4.81 -12.72
CA GLY A 131 -4.71 6.08 -13.24
C GLY A 131 -5.99 6.55 -12.55
N VAL A 132 -6.28 6.04 -11.34
CA VAL A 132 -7.45 6.44 -10.56
C VAL A 132 -7.09 7.69 -9.76
N ALA A 133 -7.90 8.74 -9.89
CA ALA A 133 -7.70 9.97 -9.13
C ALA A 133 -8.09 9.79 -7.67
N TYR A 134 -7.25 10.28 -6.75
CA TYR A 134 -7.50 10.26 -5.32
C TYR A 134 -6.83 11.45 -4.63
N SER A 135 -7.27 11.75 -3.42
CA SER A 135 -6.57 12.63 -2.48
C SER A 135 -6.15 11.85 -1.24
N SER A 136 -5.21 12.39 -0.46
CA SER A 136 -4.75 11.72 0.76
C SER A 136 -4.62 12.68 1.93
N LEU A 137 -4.96 12.19 3.12
CA LEU A 137 -4.70 12.87 4.38
C LEU A 137 -4.17 11.86 5.40
N TRP A 138 -3.45 12.37 6.39
CA TRP A 138 -2.98 11.57 7.51
C TRP A 138 -2.92 12.45 8.74
N SER A 139 -3.05 11.83 9.91
CA SER A 139 -2.89 12.55 11.17
C SER A 139 -2.57 11.60 12.30
N GLU A 140 -1.86 12.11 13.30
CA GLU A 140 -1.70 11.45 14.59
C GLU A 140 -2.96 11.62 15.47
N THR A 141 -3.64 12.76 15.36
CA THR A 141 -4.71 13.17 16.30
C THR A 141 -6.07 13.47 15.66
N PHE A 142 -6.10 13.62 14.34
CA PHE A 142 -7.25 14.06 13.52
C PHE A 142 -7.79 15.45 13.90
N LYS A 143 -6.97 16.27 14.57
CA LYS A 143 -7.34 17.61 15.06
C LYS A 143 -6.41 18.71 14.57
N ASP A 144 -5.29 18.36 13.95
CA ASP A 144 -4.35 19.34 13.43
C ASP A 144 -4.95 20.13 12.25
N THR A 145 -4.44 21.33 12.06
CA THR A 145 -4.93 22.26 11.03
C THR A 145 -4.79 21.69 9.63
N PHE A 146 -3.69 20.97 9.34
CA PHE A 146 -3.47 20.33 8.05
C PHE A 146 -4.60 19.35 7.72
N PHE A 147 -4.91 18.45 8.65
CA PHE A 147 -5.98 17.47 8.49
C PHE A 147 -7.35 18.14 8.36
N ARG A 148 -7.67 19.08 9.25
CA ARG A 148 -8.99 19.74 9.27
C ARG A 148 -9.26 20.54 8.01
N GLU A 149 -8.33 21.39 7.59
CA GLU A 149 -8.50 22.23 6.40
C GLU A 149 -8.48 21.39 5.13
N GLY A 150 -7.61 20.37 5.05
CA GLY A 150 -7.61 19.42 3.94
C GLY A 150 -8.93 18.65 3.82
N LEU A 151 -9.49 18.18 4.94
CA LEU A 151 -10.75 17.45 4.94
C LEU A 151 -11.93 18.35 4.53
N LYS A 152 -11.93 19.61 5.00
CA LYS A 152 -12.91 20.62 4.58
C LYS A 152 -12.81 20.88 3.06
N GLN A 153 -11.60 21.11 2.55
CA GLN A 153 -11.37 21.31 1.12
C GLN A 153 -11.87 20.13 0.30
N TRP A 154 -11.58 18.90 0.75
CA TRP A 154 -12.03 17.70 0.06
C TRP A 154 -13.54 17.55 0.05
N LEU A 155 -14.23 17.87 1.15
CA LEU A 155 -15.71 17.86 1.18
C LEU A 155 -16.34 18.89 0.24
N GLU A 156 -15.68 20.03 0.04
CA GLU A 156 -16.17 21.11 -0.82
C GLU A 156 -15.87 20.88 -2.31
N THR A 157 -14.72 20.27 -2.63
CA THR A 157 -14.18 20.22 -4.01
C THR A 157 -13.92 18.81 -4.54
N GLY A 158 -13.92 17.80 -3.67
CA GLY A 158 -13.48 16.44 -3.98
C GLY A 158 -11.97 16.25 -4.03
N GLN A 159 -11.17 17.28 -3.69
CA GLN A 159 -9.71 17.27 -3.80
C GLN A 159 -9.02 17.89 -2.57
N VAL A 160 -7.80 17.43 -2.28
CA VAL A 160 -6.88 18.04 -1.31
C VAL A 160 -5.69 18.63 -2.07
N SER A 161 -5.36 19.89 -1.81
CA SER A 161 -4.13 20.50 -2.33
C SER A 161 -3.01 20.39 -1.30
N HIS A 162 -1.89 19.80 -1.70
CA HIS A 162 -0.69 19.71 -0.86
C HIS A 162 0.29 20.82 -1.21
N ASP A 163 0.98 21.36 -0.19
CA ASP A 163 2.09 22.28 -0.41
C ASP A 163 3.27 21.58 -1.08
N GLN A 164 3.52 21.90 -2.35
CA GLN A 164 4.65 21.40 -3.13
C GLN A 164 5.78 22.43 -3.24
N SER A 165 5.79 23.49 -2.42
CA SER A 165 6.82 24.54 -2.44
C SER A 165 8.23 24.04 -2.12
N HIS A 166 8.35 22.84 -1.54
CA HIS A 166 9.62 22.15 -1.29
C HIS A 166 10.13 21.36 -2.51
N VAL A 167 9.26 21.07 -3.48
CA VAL A 167 9.62 20.39 -4.73
C VAL A 167 10.29 21.38 -5.67
N ARG A 168 11.30 20.91 -6.40
CA ARG A 168 12.01 21.69 -7.40
C ARG A 168 12.03 20.90 -8.70
N ASP A 169 11.78 21.59 -9.81
CA ASP A 169 11.94 21.00 -11.13
C ASP A 169 13.41 20.56 -11.30
N PHE A 170 13.60 19.36 -11.83
CA PHE A 170 14.92 18.82 -12.10
C PHE A 170 15.71 19.69 -13.08
N ASP A 171 15.03 20.35 -14.03
CA ASP A 171 15.66 21.24 -15.00
C ASP A 171 16.31 22.47 -14.35
N LEU A 172 15.93 22.80 -13.11
CA LEU A 172 16.53 23.88 -12.31
C LEU A 172 17.73 23.41 -11.48
N VAL A 173 17.97 22.11 -11.39
CA VAL A 173 19.06 21.53 -10.59
C VAL A 173 20.38 21.63 -11.38
N LYS A 174 21.34 22.40 -10.85
CA LYS A 174 22.68 22.48 -11.42
C LYS A 174 23.49 21.25 -11.04
N ILE A 175 23.67 20.34 -12.00
CA ILE A 175 24.52 19.16 -11.85
C ILE A 175 25.92 19.51 -12.36
N ALA A 176 26.96 19.11 -11.62
CA ALA A 176 28.32 19.28 -12.09
C ALA A 176 28.53 18.50 -13.39
N ALA A 177 29.17 19.12 -14.38
CA ALA A 177 29.31 18.52 -15.71
C ALA A 177 30.00 17.14 -15.70
N GLY A 178 30.86 16.87 -14.69
CA GLY A 178 31.46 15.55 -14.46
C GLY A 178 30.43 14.48 -14.12
N ASP A 179 29.60 14.75 -13.11
CA ASP A 179 28.56 13.82 -12.63
C ASP A 179 27.50 13.58 -13.71
N GLU A 180 27.12 14.61 -14.45
CA GLU A 180 26.17 14.47 -15.56
C GLU A 180 26.73 13.54 -16.65
N ARG A 181 28.00 13.74 -17.05
CA ARG A 181 28.65 12.85 -18.03
C ARG A 181 28.69 11.42 -17.53
N GLN A 182 29.10 11.20 -16.28
CA GLN A 182 29.18 9.88 -15.67
C GLN A 182 27.81 9.18 -15.64
N GLY A 183 26.77 9.88 -15.17
CA GLY A 183 25.41 9.34 -15.09
C GLY A 183 24.84 9.00 -16.47
N ARG A 184 25.03 9.87 -17.47
CA ARG A 184 24.59 9.63 -18.85
C ARG A 184 25.34 8.46 -19.49
N GLU A 185 26.65 8.38 -19.29
CA GLU A 185 27.46 7.26 -19.78
C GLU A 185 27.02 5.94 -19.16
N PHE A 186 26.84 5.90 -17.84
CA PHE A 186 26.32 4.75 -17.13
C PHE A 186 24.95 4.33 -17.67
N GLY A 187 24.00 5.27 -17.78
CA GLY A 187 22.66 4.99 -18.27
C GLY A 187 22.64 4.40 -19.69
N ARG A 188 23.47 4.94 -20.60
CA ARG A 188 23.62 4.38 -21.96
C ARG A 188 24.21 2.97 -21.93
N LYS A 189 25.30 2.76 -21.20
CA LYS A 189 25.95 1.44 -21.07
C LYS A 189 25.02 0.41 -20.44
N PHE A 190 24.35 0.78 -19.35
CA PHE A 190 23.39 -0.06 -18.64
C PHE A 190 22.25 -0.48 -19.57
N LYS A 191 21.64 0.49 -20.27
CA LYS A 191 20.55 0.23 -21.21
C LYS A 191 20.98 -0.66 -22.39
N ALA A 192 22.16 -0.41 -22.97
CA ALA A 192 22.69 -1.19 -24.08
C ALA A 192 23.01 -2.65 -23.70
N ARG A 193 23.35 -2.89 -22.43
CA ARG A 193 23.72 -4.22 -21.92
C ARG A 193 22.54 -5.20 -21.85
N LYS A 194 21.30 -4.70 -21.73
CA LYS A 194 20.07 -5.52 -21.62
C LYS A 194 20.12 -6.50 -20.44
N TRP A 195 19.87 -5.98 -19.24
CA TRP A 195 19.92 -6.77 -18.00
C TRP A 195 18.69 -7.63 -17.81
N ILE A 196 18.90 -8.83 -17.25
CA ILE A 196 17.83 -9.71 -16.80
C ILE A 196 17.57 -9.45 -15.31
N MET A 197 16.31 -9.19 -14.99
CA MET A 197 15.78 -9.19 -13.63
C MET A 197 15.02 -10.49 -13.40
N GLY A 198 15.59 -11.40 -12.60
CA GLY A 198 14.91 -12.61 -12.17
C GLY A 198 13.83 -12.28 -11.14
N VAL A 199 12.60 -12.70 -11.39
CA VAL A 199 11.43 -12.40 -10.55
C VAL A 199 10.77 -13.69 -10.11
N PHE A 200 10.72 -13.93 -8.79
CA PHE A 200 10.08 -15.08 -8.17
C PHE A 200 8.67 -14.72 -7.69
N ASP A 201 7.70 -14.94 -8.57
CA ASP A 201 6.29 -14.50 -8.45
C ASP A 201 6.12 -12.97 -8.33
N GLU A 202 5.11 -12.42 -9.01
CA GLU A 202 4.80 -10.98 -9.00
C GLU A 202 3.56 -10.69 -8.14
N GLY A 203 3.45 -9.46 -7.63
CA GLY A 203 2.24 -9.02 -6.92
C GLY A 203 2.11 -9.61 -5.52
N CYS A 204 3.24 -9.79 -4.82
CA CYS A 204 3.28 -10.17 -3.42
C CYS A 204 2.23 -9.40 -2.61
N MET A 205 1.46 -10.12 -1.78
CA MET A 205 0.42 -9.54 -0.95
C MET A 205 -0.65 -8.73 -1.72
N GLY A 206 -0.96 -9.10 -2.97
CA GLY A 206 -1.97 -8.41 -3.78
C GLY A 206 -1.65 -6.93 -4.03
N MET A 207 -0.37 -6.56 -3.94
CA MET A 207 0.14 -5.22 -4.19
C MET A 207 0.18 -4.97 -5.70
N PHE A 208 -0.89 -4.37 -6.24
CA PHE A 208 -0.99 -4.10 -7.68
C PHE A 208 0.15 -3.20 -8.17
N ASN A 209 0.57 -2.22 -7.36
CA ASN A 209 1.75 -1.38 -7.61
C ASN A 209 3.08 -2.14 -7.70
N ALA A 210 3.20 -3.33 -7.09
CA ALA A 210 4.41 -4.15 -7.16
C ALA A 210 4.53 -4.94 -8.47
N ILE A 211 3.45 -5.04 -9.26
CA ILE A 211 3.47 -5.68 -10.58
C ILE A 211 3.93 -4.64 -11.60
N ILE A 212 5.16 -4.71 -12.09
CA ILE A 212 5.66 -3.68 -13.02
C ILE A 212 5.30 -4.09 -14.45
N PRO A 213 4.64 -3.29 -15.30
CA PRO A 213 4.44 -3.66 -16.70
C PRO A 213 5.77 -3.79 -17.46
N ASP A 214 5.94 -4.86 -18.24
CA ASP A 214 7.22 -5.16 -18.90
C ASP A 214 7.65 -4.06 -19.87
N HIS A 215 6.71 -3.48 -20.62
CA HIS A 215 6.98 -2.40 -21.57
C HIS A 215 7.57 -1.14 -20.91
N LEU A 216 7.27 -0.89 -19.62
CA LEU A 216 7.89 0.22 -18.87
C LEU A 216 9.36 -0.08 -18.51
N LEU A 217 9.71 -1.35 -18.30
CA LEU A 217 11.09 -1.76 -18.01
C LEU A 217 11.95 -1.91 -19.25
N TYR A 218 11.38 -2.32 -20.39
CA TYR A 218 12.15 -2.48 -21.63
C TYR A 218 12.84 -1.18 -22.04
N GLY A 219 12.21 -0.03 -21.79
CA GLY A 219 12.78 1.29 -22.03
C GLY A 219 14.05 1.60 -21.21
N THR A 220 14.24 0.94 -20.07
CA THR A 220 15.42 1.09 -19.19
C THR A 220 16.53 0.08 -19.52
N GLY A 221 16.26 -0.88 -20.42
CA GLY A 221 17.16 -1.99 -20.73
C GLY A 221 17.11 -3.11 -19.69
N VAL A 222 16.05 -3.17 -18.87
CA VAL A 222 15.78 -4.28 -17.95
C VAL A 222 14.66 -5.15 -18.51
N PHE A 223 14.88 -6.47 -18.50
CA PHE A 223 13.97 -7.48 -19.01
C PHE A 223 13.72 -8.50 -17.91
N LYS A 224 12.47 -8.94 -17.75
CA LYS A 224 12.13 -9.90 -16.70
C LYS A 224 12.31 -11.33 -17.16
N GLU A 225 12.93 -12.12 -16.29
CA GLU A 225 12.83 -13.57 -16.32
C GLU A 225 11.91 -14.00 -15.17
N ARG A 226 10.81 -14.69 -15.48
CA ARG A 226 9.81 -15.08 -14.47
C ARG A 226 10.05 -16.51 -14.03
N LEU A 227 10.30 -16.67 -12.74
CA LEU A 227 10.63 -17.92 -12.09
C LEU A 227 9.54 -18.26 -11.08
N SER A 228 9.23 -19.54 -10.93
CA SER A 228 8.32 -19.98 -9.89
C SER A 228 9.06 -20.08 -8.55
N GLN A 229 8.43 -19.67 -7.45
CA GLN A 229 8.96 -19.95 -6.12
C GLN A 229 9.09 -21.46 -5.83
N SER A 230 8.30 -22.32 -6.47
CA SER A 230 8.47 -23.77 -6.34
C SER A 230 9.78 -24.26 -6.97
N THR A 231 10.27 -23.59 -8.01
CA THR A 231 11.60 -23.88 -8.58
C THR A 231 12.69 -23.58 -7.57
N LEU A 232 12.59 -22.45 -6.85
CA LEU A 232 13.53 -22.13 -5.78
C LEU A 232 13.52 -23.21 -4.69
N TYR A 233 12.33 -23.63 -4.24
CA TYR A 233 12.22 -24.71 -3.25
C TYR A 233 12.82 -26.04 -3.76
N ALA A 234 12.55 -26.41 -5.02
CA ALA A 234 13.10 -27.63 -5.60
C ALA A 234 14.63 -27.61 -5.70
N GLU A 235 15.25 -26.45 -5.99
CA GLU A 235 16.71 -26.30 -5.98
C GLU A 235 17.27 -26.35 -4.55
N MET A 236 16.57 -25.76 -3.57
CA MET A 236 16.99 -25.83 -2.16
C MET A 236 17.08 -27.27 -1.64
N LEU A 237 16.22 -28.19 -2.13
CA LEU A 237 16.23 -29.60 -1.75
C LEU A 237 17.45 -30.38 -2.29
N LYS A 238 18.21 -29.82 -3.23
CA LYS A 238 19.43 -30.44 -3.77
C LYS A 238 20.70 -30.04 -3.02
N ILE A 239 20.61 -29.04 -2.14
CA ILE A 239 21.74 -28.60 -1.32
C ILE A 239 22.03 -29.65 -0.26
N SER A 240 23.30 -30.05 -0.15
CA SER A 240 23.72 -31.05 0.85
C SER A 240 23.66 -30.50 2.28
N ASP A 241 23.47 -31.39 3.25
CA ASP A 241 23.51 -31.03 4.67
C ASP A 241 24.87 -30.44 5.09
N ASP A 242 25.96 -30.90 4.49
CA ASP A 242 27.31 -30.38 4.74
C ASP A 242 27.43 -28.92 4.31
N GLU A 243 26.97 -28.58 3.10
CA GLU A 243 26.97 -27.20 2.60
C GLU A 243 26.07 -26.30 3.44
N ALA A 244 24.86 -26.76 3.78
CA ALA A 244 23.94 -26.02 4.64
C ALA A 244 24.55 -25.77 6.03
N THR A 245 25.25 -26.77 6.59
CA THR A 245 25.94 -26.69 7.88
C THR A 245 27.09 -25.70 7.85
N ASP A 246 27.88 -25.67 6.77
CA ASP A 246 29.00 -24.75 6.65
C ASP A 246 28.54 -23.30 6.53
N VAL A 247 27.47 -23.04 5.78
CA VAL A 247 26.82 -21.71 5.73
C VAL A 247 26.27 -21.33 7.10
N TYR A 248 25.60 -22.25 7.80
CA TYR A 248 25.10 -22.03 9.15
C TYR A 248 26.22 -21.66 10.13
N ARG A 249 27.32 -22.42 10.16
CA ARG A 249 28.49 -22.14 11.00
C ARG A 249 29.14 -20.80 10.63
N TRP A 250 29.18 -20.46 9.34
CA TRP A 250 29.68 -19.17 8.89
C TRP A 250 28.81 -18.02 9.40
N LEU A 251 27.49 -18.12 9.34
CA LEU A 251 26.55 -17.13 9.91
C LEU A 251 26.71 -17.01 11.43
N GLN A 252 26.89 -18.11 12.15
CA GLN A 252 27.16 -18.10 13.58
C GLN A 252 28.49 -17.38 13.91
N LYS A 253 29.56 -17.63 13.15
CA LYS A 253 30.85 -16.93 13.29
C LYS A 253 30.73 -15.42 13.02
N LYS A 254 29.80 -15.01 12.15
CA LYS A 254 29.44 -13.60 11.94
C LYS A 254 28.56 -13.01 13.03
N GLY A 255 28.22 -13.78 14.06
CA GLY A 255 27.46 -13.33 15.22
C GLY A 255 25.95 -13.52 15.13
N LEU A 256 25.44 -14.17 14.08
CA LEU A 256 24.01 -14.46 13.95
C LEU A 256 23.62 -15.56 14.96
N LYS A 257 22.66 -15.26 15.82
CA LYS A 257 22.13 -16.21 16.82
C LYS A 257 20.81 -16.79 16.34
N PHE A 258 20.79 -18.10 16.11
CA PHE A 258 19.58 -18.80 15.69
C PHE A 258 18.79 -19.28 16.91
N LYS A 259 17.47 -19.09 16.87
CA LYS A 259 16.52 -19.69 17.82
C LYS A 259 15.72 -20.76 17.09
N LEU A 260 16.32 -21.93 16.90
CA LEU A 260 15.65 -23.07 16.29
C LEU A 260 14.68 -23.68 17.31
N ARG A 261 13.42 -23.93 16.93
CA ARG A 261 12.53 -24.76 17.76
C ARG A 261 13.11 -26.18 17.75
N SER A 262 13.11 -26.83 18.92
CA SER A 262 13.80 -28.09 19.23
C SER A 262 13.68 -29.20 18.18
N ARG A 263 14.56 -29.14 17.19
CA ARG A 263 15.25 -30.21 16.48
C ARG A 263 16.39 -29.50 15.76
N ASN A 264 17.60 -29.65 16.29
CA ASN A 264 18.79 -29.23 15.57
C ASN A 264 18.83 -30.14 14.33
N PRO A 265 18.71 -29.65 13.09
CA PRO A 265 18.73 -30.52 11.91
C PRO A 265 20.12 -31.15 11.67
N ILE A 266 21.10 -30.77 12.49
CA ILE A 266 22.53 -31.02 12.32
C ILE A 266 23.08 -31.70 13.58
N SER A 267 22.39 -32.72 14.09
CA SER A 267 22.95 -33.64 15.09
C SER A 267 22.88 -35.07 14.57
#